data_AF-A0A258FH27-F1
#
_entry.id   AF-A0A258FH27-F1
#
_cell.length_a   1.000
_cell.length_b   1.000
_cell.length_c   1.000
_cell.angle_alpha   90.00
_cell.angle_beta   90.00
_cell.angle_gamma   90.00
#
_symmetry.space_group_name_H-M   'P 1'
#
loop_
_entity.id
_entity.type
_entity.pdbx_description
1 polymer ?
#
loop_
_entity_poly.entity_id
_entity_poly.type
_entity_poly.pdbx_seq_one_letter_code
_entity_poly.pdbx_strand_id
1 'polypeptide(L)'
;MSKSPLAAVSMAALCLNLMSGGAVFAASGEAEAGQTRTQRALARNAAEQDAEAQEGQEGEQTEQSGNNRRNRNSQPAPPTPEEIAAAAQTMATAAGTTCQVTQANLLGQTAEQELTYEAACATGPGYILIGSTPPRAVDCVLLAGQADIERARDPAADVGTQCLIPQNTDVLRVVSAYAAEAGVTCPVDQGASIGKSREENLIYEVGCSGVDGAWIERLPTGWKVTACAQVITQNGTCRYSTAAEQNATLKARFASNAEAAACDPTQGRYMGANANGSFFEAKCAAGNGIIVRFDTQFAVQQVYPCEVAQRIGGGCTMTEVPPLPEGTVSTPPAQ
;
A
#
# COMPACT_ATOMS: atom_id res chain seq x y z
N MET A 1 49.93 -6.00 14.05
CA MET A 1 49.79 -7.47 13.98
C MET A 1 48.47 -7.88 14.61
N SER A 2 47.44 -8.14 13.81
CA SER A 2 46.42 -9.15 14.11
C SER A 2 45.60 -9.34 12.84
N LYS A 3 45.69 -10.54 12.26
CA LYS A 3 44.96 -11.01 11.08
C LYS A 3 43.84 -11.92 11.56
N SER A 4 42.65 -11.81 10.98
CA SER A 4 41.63 -12.88 10.94
C SER A 4 40.51 -12.50 9.95
N PRO A 5 39.79 -13.48 9.37
CA PRO A 5 39.77 -13.67 7.92
C PRO A 5 38.40 -13.52 7.23
N LEU A 6 38.47 -13.49 5.89
CA LEU A 6 37.35 -13.57 4.96
C LEU A 6 36.54 -14.87 5.12
N ALA A 7 35.21 -14.75 5.08
CA ALA A 7 34.30 -15.86 4.82
C ALA A 7 33.65 -15.66 3.43
N ALA A 8 33.84 -16.65 2.57
CA ALA A 8 33.17 -16.78 1.28
C ALA A 8 31.76 -17.35 1.48
N VAL A 9 30.77 -16.82 0.79
CA VAL A 9 29.42 -17.41 0.70
C VAL A 9 29.15 -17.85 -0.72
N SER A 10 28.77 -19.11 -0.82
CA SER A 10 28.56 -19.90 -2.03
C SER A 10 27.23 -19.58 -2.71
N MET A 11 27.24 -19.50 -4.04
CA MET A 11 26.05 -19.50 -4.90
C MET A 11 25.39 -20.89 -4.90
N ALA A 12 24.07 -20.93 -4.70
CA ALA A 12 23.27 -22.09 -5.04
C ALA A 12 22.14 -21.66 -5.99
N ALA A 13 22.21 -22.19 -7.20
CA ALA A 13 21.19 -22.10 -8.24
C ALA A 13 19.98 -22.95 -7.85
N LEU A 14 18.77 -22.44 -8.06
CA LEU A 14 17.54 -23.24 -7.98
C LEU A 14 16.95 -23.40 -9.37
N CYS A 15 16.85 -24.67 -9.78
CA CYS A 15 16.37 -25.12 -11.07
C CYS A 15 14.86 -24.95 -11.23
N LEU A 16 14.51 -24.60 -12.46
CA LEU A 16 13.22 -24.70 -13.12
C LEU A 16 12.75 -26.17 -13.18
N ASN A 17 11.48 -26.45 -12.90
CA ASN A 17 10.82 -27.67 -13.37
C ASN A 17 9.42 -27.37 -13.90
N LEU A 18 9.17 -27.97 -15.06
CA LEU A 18 8.03 -27.87 -15.96
C LEU A 18 7.50 -29.30 -16.17
N MET A 19 6.22 -29.42 -16.58
CA MET A 19 5.50 -30.65 -17.03
C MET A 19 5.03 -31.55 -15.88
N SER A 20 3.87 -32.22 -15.86
CA SER A 20 2.86 -32.67 -16.85
C SER A 20 1.67 -33.22 -16.00
N GLY A 21 0.39 -33.09 -16.35
CA GLY A 21 -0.33 -33.86 -17.36
C GLY A 21 -0.76 -35.25 -16.84
N GLY A 22 -2.07 -35.53 -16.75
CA GLY A 22 -2.58 -36.91 -16.58
C GLY A 22 -3.98 -37.01 -15.96
N ALA A 23 -4.95 -37.44 -16.77
CA ALA A 23 -6.35 -37.65 -16.42
C ALA A 23 -6.68 -39.15 -16.23
N VAL A 24 -7.93 -39.39 -15.81
CA VAL A 24 -8.77 -40.60 -15.99
C VAL A 24 -8.55 -41.75 -14.99
N PHE A 25 -9.58 -41.99 -14.17
CA PHE A 25 -10.00 -43.34 -13.82
C PHE A 25 -11.51 -43.46 -14.02
N ALA A 26 -11.89 -44.27 -15.01
CA ALA A 26 -13.19 -44.89 -15.12
C ALA A 26 -13.08 -46.31 -14.55
N ALA A 27 -14.07 -46.73 -13.78
CA ALA A 27 -14.27 -48.15 -13.46
C ALA A 27 -15.77 -48.46 -13.51
N SER A 28 -16.04 -49.49 -14.29
CA SER A 28 -17.28 -50.15 -14.68
C SER A 28 -17.98 -50.93 -13.57
N GLY A 29 -19.27 -51.21 -13.75
CA GLY A 29 -19.98 -52.24 -12.99
C GLY A 29 -21.46 -52.33 -13.38
N GLU A 30 -21.75 -53.21 -14.34
CA GLU A 30 -23.08 -53.60 -14.82
C GLU A 30 -23.86 -54.44 -13.78
N ALA A 31 -25.20 -54.40 -13.81
CA ALA A 31 -26.06 -55.59 -13.98
C ALA A 31 -27.56 -55.27 -13.77
N GLU A 32 -28.35 -55.83 -14.68
CA GLU A 32 -29.80 -55.73 -14.87
C GLU A 32 -30.66 -56.58 -13.92
N ALA A 33 -31.98 -56.44 -14.14
CA ALA A 33 -33.13 -57.29 -13.79
C ALA A 33 -33.97 -56.74 -12.62
N GLY A 34 -35.28 -56.49 -12.74
CA GLY A 34 -36.26 -56.93 -13.72
C GLY A 34 -37.46 -57.57 -12.99
N GLN A 35 -38.61 -56.89 -13.03
CA GLN A 35 -39.97 -57.37 -12.70
C GLN A 35 -40.26 -57.58 -11.19
N THR A 36 -41.43 -57.24 -10.63
CA THR A 36 -42.76 -57.57 -11.12
C THR A 36 -43.82 -56.60 -10.60
N ARG A 37 -44.69 -56.22 -11.53
CA ARG A 37 -45.90 -55.42 -11.38
C ARG A 37 -47.04 -56.35 -10.94
N THR A 38 -46.94 -57.00 -9.77
CA THR A 38 -47.99 -57.94 -9.30
C THR A 38 -47.99 -58.13 -7.77
N GLN A 39 -47.92 -57.05 -6.99
CA GLN A 39 -48.24 -57.05 -5.55
C GLN A 39 -49.04 -55.80 -5.13
N ARG A 40 -49.87 -55.27 -6.05
CA ARG A 40 -50.79 -54.14 -5.78
C ARG A 40 -52.25 -54.55 -5.65
N ALA A 41 -52.51 -55.83 -5.45
CA ALA A 41 -53.83 -56.38 -5.17
C ALA A 41 -53.69 -57.35 -4.00
N LEU A 42 -54.07 -56.89 -2.80
CA LEU A 42 -54.29 -57.60 -1.52
C LEU A 42 -53.82 -56.72 -0.33
N ALA A 43 -54.37 -55.50 -0.25
CA ALA A 43 -54.41 -54.69 0.97
C ALA A 43 -55.54 -53.66 0.84
N ARG A 44 -56.74 -54.15 0.51
CA ARG A 44 -58.01 -53.49 0.82
C ARG A 44 -58.72 -54.38 1.83
N ASN A 45 -59.38 -53.75 2.80
CA ASN A 45 -60.30 -54.30 3.80
C ASN A 45 -59.71 -54.50 5.19
N ALA A 46 -59.48 -53.40 5.91
CA ALA A 46 -59.63 -53.30 7.38
C ALA A 46 -59.38 -51.84 7.84
N ALA A 47 -60.26 -50.90 7.49
CA ALA A 47 -60.36 -49.59 8.14
C ALA A 47 -61.60 -48.85 7.62
N GLU A 48 -62.79 -49.39 7.88
CA GLU A 48 -64.05 -48.70 7.61
C GLU A 48 -65.08 -49.14 8.66
N GLN A 49 -64.83 -48.72 9.89
CA GLN A 49 -65.75 -48.65 11.03
C GLN A 49 -65.08 -47.70 12.03
N ASP A 50 -65.86 -46.79 12.61
CA ASP A 50 -65.48 -45.68 13.52
C ASP A 50 -65.44 -44.30 12.85
N ALA A 51 -66.57 -43.91 12.27
CA ALA A 51 -66.93 -42.53 11.98
C ALA A 51 -68.18 -42.18 12.79
N GLU A 52 -68.05 -41.95 14.10
CA GLU A 52 -69.08 -41.33 14.96
C GLU A 52 -68.57 -41.11 16.40
N ALA A 53 -67.50 -40.33 16.58
CA ALA A 53 -67.10 -39.77 17.89
C ALA A 53 -66.02 -38.68 17.77
N GLN A 54 -66.25 -37.60 17.00
CA GLN A 54 -65.28 -36.49 16.96
C GLN A 54 -65.89 -35.12 16.64
N GLU A 55 -67.07 -34.82 17.17
CA GLU A 55 -67.56 -33.43 17.26
C GLU A 55 -67.37 -32.93 18.69
N GLY A 56 -66.27 -32.21 18.93
CA GLY A 56 -65.98 -31.63 20.24
C GLY A 56 -64.55 -31.13 20.46
N GLN A 57 -63.63 -31.37 19.52
CA GLN A 57 -62.21 -30.97 19.63
C GLN A 57 -61.70 -30.12 18.44
N GLU A 58 -62.57 -29.44 17.70
CA GLU A 58 -62.16 -28.62 16.55
C GLU A 58 -62.00 -27.12 16.86
N GLY A 59 -62.37 -26.68 18.07
CA GLY A 59 -62.24 -25.28 18.51
C GLY A 59 -60.83 -24.88 18.98
N GLU A 60 -60.14 -25.73 19.75
CA GLU A 60 -58.84 -25.39 20.38
C GLU A 60 -57.62 -25.65 19.50
N GLN A 61 -57.70 -26.58 18.54
CA GLN A 61 -56.57 -26.87 17.64
C GLN A 61 -56.39 -25.83 16.53
N THR A 62 -57.46 -25.11 16.18
CA THR A 62 -57.44 -24.10 15.12
C THR A 62 -56.83 -22.77 15.61
N GLU A 63 -56.97 -22.44 16.90
CA GLU A 63 -56.36 -21.24 17.49
C GLU A 63 -54.86 -21.42 17.80
N GLN A 64 -54.43 -22.61 18.22
CA GLN A 64 -52.99 -22.90 18.44
C GLN A 64 -52.20 -22.95 17.12
N SER A 65 -52.80 -23.43 16.03
CA SER A 65 -52.16 -23.49 14.71
C SER A 65 -51.99 -22.10 14.06
N GLY A 66 -52.92 -21.17 14.33
CA GLY A 66 -52.84 -19.78 13.87
C GLY A 66 -51.72 -18.97 14.56
N ASN A 67 -51.53 -19.16 15.87
CA ASN A 67 -50.47 -18.47 16.63
C ASN A 67 -49.06 -18.99 16.32
N ASN A 68 -48.90 -20.29 16.06
CA ASN A 68 -47.59 -20.87 15.73
C ASN A 68 -47.10 -20.49 14.32
N ARG A 69 -48.00 -20.18 13.38
CA ARG A 69 -47.65 -19.67 12.05
C ARG A 69 -47.23 -18.20 12.05
N ARG A 70 -47.80 -17.37 12.93
CA ARG A 70 -47.41 -15.95 13.04
C ARG A 70 -46.01 -15.76 13.63
N ASN A 71 -45.52 -16.70 14.44
CA ASN A 71 -44.23 -16.56 15.13
C ASN A 71 -43.02 -17.12 14.35
N ARG A 72 -43.23 -17.80 13.21
CA ARG A 72 -42.14 -18.43 12.43
C ARG A 72 -41.56 -17.58 11.31
N ASN A 73 -42.12 -16.42 11.02
CA ASN A 73 -41.73 -15.59 9.87
C ASN A 73 -41.05 -14.27 10.23
N SER A 74 -40.75 -14.04 11.50
CA SER A 74 -40.00 -12.86 11.93
C SER A 74 -38.51 -13.12 11.74
N GLN A 75 -37.99 -12.91 10.52
CA GLN A 75 -36.54 -12.72 10.38
C GLN A 75 -36.12 -11.56 11.28
N PRO A 76 -34.98 -11.68 12.01
CA PRO A 76 -34.44 -10.58 12.78
C PRO A 76 -34.32 -9.34 11.90
N ALA A 77 -34.62 -8.17 12.47
CA ALA A 77 -34.37 -6.92 11.77
C ALA A 77 -32.87 -6.83 11.40
N PRO A 78 -32.55 -6.29 10.21
CA PRO A 78 -31.15 -6.05 9.86
C PRO A 78 -30.50 -5.13 10.90
N PRO A 79 -29.20 -5.28 11.17
CA PRO A 79 -28.51 -4.45 12.14
C PRO A 79 -28.54 -2.98 11.72
N THR A 80 -28.72 -2.11 12.71
CA THR A 80 -28.69 -0.65 12.56
C THR A 80 -27.27 -0.15 12.26
N PRO A 81 -27.11 1.05 11.67
CA PRO A 81 -25.79 1.65 11.48
C PRO A 81 -24.98 1.78 12.77
N GLU A 82 -25.64 2.11 13.89
CA GLU A 82 -25.02 2.20 15.21
C GLU A 82 -24.51 0.83 15.70
N GLU A 83 -25.30 -0.24 15.51
CA GLU A 83 -24.88 -1.61 15.84
C GLU A 83 -23.70 -2.07 14.98
N ILE A 84 -23.69 -1.72 13.69
CA ILE A 84 -22.59 -2.04 12.77
C ILE A 84 -21.31 -1.29 13.20
N ALA A 85 -21.41 0.00 13.54
CA ALA A 85 -20.28 0.79 14.03
C ALA A 85 -19.72 0.25 15.35
N ALA A 86 -20.58 -0.15 16.30
CA ALA A 86 -20.16 -0.74 17.57
C ALA A 86 -19.47 -2.11 17.38
N ALA A 87 -19.99 -2.95 16.48
CA ALA A 87 -19.36 -4.22 16.14
C ALA A 87 -17.99 -4.01 15.48
N ALA A 88 -17.90 -3.06 14.53
CA ALA A 88 -16.64 -2.69 13.91
C ALA A 88 -15.62 -2.12 14.92
N GLN A 89 -16.05 -1.30 15.89
CA GLN A 89 -15.17 -0.80 16.95
C GLN A 89 -14.58 -1.94 17.79
N THR A 90 -15.38 -2.94 18.12
CA THR A 90 -14.93 -4.12 18.87
C THR A 90 -13.86 -4.88 18.08
N MET A 91 -14.09 -5.08 16.78
CA MET A 91 -13.14 -5.77 15.90
C MET A 91 -11.85 -4.96 15.69
N ALA A 92 -11.96 -3.64 15.50
CA ALA A 92 -10.82 -2.74 15.36
C ALA A 92 -9.90 -2.78 16.59
N THR A 93 -10.51 -2.83 17.78
CA THR A 93 -9.78 -2.95 19.05
C THR A 93 -9.10 -4.31 19.18
N ALA A 94 -9.82 -5.39 18.83
CA ALA A 94 -9.28 -6.75 18.87
C ALA A 94 -8.15 -6.99 17.84
N ALA A 95 -8.18 -6.29 16.70
CA ALA A 95 -7.11 -6.27 15.71
C ALA A 95 -5.91 -5.38 16.11
N GLY A 96 -5.95 -4.74 17.29
CA GLY A 96 -4.85 -3.92 17.81
C GLY A 96 -4.72 -2.54 17.14
N THR A 97 -5.76 -2.05 16.49
CA THR A 97 -5.75 -0.70 15.89
C THR A 97 -6.12 0.37 16.91
N THR A 98 -5.70 1.61 16.68
CA THR A 98 -6.11 2.78 17.47
C THR A 98 -7.37 3.47 16.91
N CYS A 99 -8.07 2.82 15.96
CA CYS A 99 -9.21 3.39 15.27
C CYS A 99 -10.37 3.67 16.24
N GLN A 100 -10.79 4.93 16.29
CA GLN A 100 -12.07 5.34 16.90
C GLN A 100 -13.11 5.40 15.77
N VAL A 101 -13.92 4.35 15.65
CA VAL A 101 -14.89 4.16 14.57
C VAL A 101 -15.98 5.21 14.68
N THR A 102 -16.16 5.97 13.60
CA THR A 102 -17.21 7.00 13.46
C THR A 102 -18.35 6.56 12.55
N GLN A 103 -18.05 5.66 11.61
CA GLN A 103 -18.99 5.05 10.69
C GLN A 103 -18.45 3.67 10.30
N ALA A 104 -19.33 2.72 10.04
CA ALA A 104 -18.96 1.46 9.44
C ALA A 104 -20.04 0.89 8.52
N ASN A 105 -19.62 0.08 7.54
CA ASN A 105 -20.49 -0.71 6.68
C ASN A 105 -20.21 -2.21 6.93
N LEU A 106 -21.25 -3.03 7.03
CA LEU A 106 -21.10 -4.49 6.99
C LEU A 106 -20.97 -4.92 5.53
N LEU A 107 -19.81 -5.46 5.15
CA LEU A 107 -19.52 -5.89 3.78
C LEU A 107 -20.02 -7.31 3.50
N GLY A 108 -20.31 -8.09 4.54
CA GLY A 108 -20.79 -9.46 4.45
C GLY A 108 -19.92 -10.41 5.27
N GLN A 109 -19.71 -11.61 4.74
CA GLN A 109 -18.91 -12.65 5.36
C GLN A 109 -17.91 -13.23 4.35
N THR A 110 -16.76 -13.68 4.84
CA THR A 110 -15.81 -14.48 4.05
C THR A 110 -16.37 -15.87 3.75
N ALA A 111 -15.65 -16.66 2.95
CA ALA A 111 -16.01 -18.07 2.70
C ALA A 111 -16.02 -18.90 3.99
N GLU A 112 -15.22 -18.49 4.98
CA GLU A 112 -15.10 -19.05 6.32
C GLU A 112 -16.16 -18.53 7.30
N GLN A 113 -17.17 -17.79 6.80
CA GLN A 113 -18.26 -17.18 7.59
C GLN A 113 -17.78 -16.09 8.57
N GLU A 114 -16.63 -15.48 8.30
CA GLU A 114 -16.09 -14.39 9.14
C GLU A 114 -16.70 -13.06 8.69
N LEU A 115 -17.35 -12.34 9.61
CA LEU A 115 -17.92 -11.04 9.31
C LEU A 115 -16.83 -10.05 8.90
N THR A 116 -17.11 -9.28 7.84
CA THR A 116 -16.20 -8.27 7.31
C THR A 116 -16.87 -6.91 7.35
N TYR A 117 -16.16 -5.91 7.88
CA TYR A 117 -16.62 -4.53 7.99
C TYR A 117 -15.66 -3.59 7.27
N GLU A 118 -16.19 -2.51 6.72
CA GLU A 118 -15.40 -1.31 6.44
C GLU A 118 -15.65 -0.30 7.55
N ALA A 119 -14.60 0.22 8.18
CA ALA A 119 -14.70 1.19 9.25
C ALA A 119 -13.96 2.49 8.89
N ALA A 120 -14.60 3.63 9.14
CA ALA A 120 -13.97 4.95 9.08
C ALA A 120 -13.60 5.43 10.48
N CYS A 121 -12.35 5.83 10.64
CA CYS A 121 -11.80 6.27 11.92
C CYS A 121 -11.90 7.79 12.06
N ALA A 122 -12.07 8.29 13.29
CA ALA A 122 -12.09 9.72 13.59
C ALA A 122 -10.79 10.42 13.12
N THR A 123 -9.66 9.75 13.25
CA THR A 123 -8.33 10.21 12.80
C THR A 123 -7.60 9.08 12.09
N GLY A 124 -6.76 9.43 11.13
CA GLY A 124 -5.96 8.47 10.36
C GLY A 124 -6.73 7.80 9.21
N PRO A 125 -6.29 6.60 8.79
CA PRO A 125 -6.90 5.83 7.72
C PRO A 125 -8.12 5.08 8.23
N GLY A 126 -9.00 4.67 7.32
CA GLY A 126 -9.98 3.64 7.60
C GLY A 126 -9.42 2.24 7.41
N TYR A 127 -10.23 1.24 7.75
CA TYR A 127 -9.84 -0.16 7.68
C TYR A 127 -10.95 -1.06 7.12
N ILE A 128 -10.54 -2.09 6.39
CA ILE A 128 -11.31 -3.32 6.22
C ILE A 128 -10.97 -4.22 7.40
N LEU A 129 -11.97 -4.56 8.22
CA LEU A 129 -11.85 -5.39 9.40
C LEU A 129 -12.43 -6.77 9.09
N ILE A 130 -11.65 -7.82 9.34
CA ILE A 130 -12.03 -9.21 9.09
C ILE A 130 -12.07 -9.94 10.42
N GLY A 131 -13.21 -10.56 10.73
CA GLY A 131 -13.49 -11.26 11.98
C GLY A 131 -12.76 -12.59 12.17
N SER A 132 -11.58 -12.75 11.56
CA SER A 132 -10.74 -13.93 11.72
C SER A 132 -10.21 -14.10 13.14
N THR A 133 -9.54 -15.22 13.42
CA THR A 133 -8.85 -15.44 14.70
C THR A 133 -7.34 -15.60 14.47
N PRO A 134 -6.51 -14.59 14.81
CA PRO A 134 -6.86 -13.28 15.36
C PRO A 134 -7.56 -12.36 14.32
N PRO A 135 -8.33 -11.34 14.75
CA PRO A 135 -8.95 -10.40 13.84
C PRO A 135 -7.89 -9.63 13.05
N ARG A 136 -8.19 -9.35 11.78
CA ARG A 136 -7.28 -8.64 10.88
C ARG A 136 -7.85 -7.27 10.54
N ALA A 137 -6.97 -6.27 10.46
CA ALA A 137 -7.29 -4.94 9.95
C ALA A 137 -6.41 -4.66 8.74
N VAL A 138 -7.02 -4.25 7.64
CA VAL A 138 -6.34 -3.89 6.40
C VAL A 138 -6.58 -2.41 6.14
N ASP A 139 -5.51 -1.62 6.13
CA ASP A 139 -5.52 -0.17 5.98
C ASP A 139 -5.98 0.24 4.56
N CYS A 140 -6.98 1.11 4.47
CA CYS A 140 -7.55 1.58 3.21
C CYS A 140 -6.55 2.34 2.33
N VAL A 141 -5.59 3.06 2.91
CA VAL A 141 -4.54 3.76 2.16
C VAL A 141 -3.57 2.76 1.51
N LEU A 142 -3.29 1.66 2.21
CA LEU A 142 -2.45 0.59 1.66
C LEU A 142 -3.17 -0.17 0.54
N LEU A 143 -4.47 -0.44 0.69
CA LEU A 143 -5.28 -1.07 -0.35
C LEU A 143 -5.34 -0.20 -1.62
N ALA A 144 -5.58 1.10 -1.46
CA ALA A 144 -5.60 2.04 -2.58
C ALA A 144 -4.25 2.10 -3.29
N GLY A 145 -3.14 2.22 -2.54
CA GLY A 145 -1.80 2.26 -3.11
C GLY A 145 -1.43 0.97 -3.86
N GLN A 146 -1.79 -0.19 -3.31
CA GLN A 146 -1.58 -1.48 -3.99
C GLN A 146 -2.40 -1.57 -5.28
N ALA A 147 -3.66 -1.16 -5.24
CA ALA A 147 -4.53 -1.13 -6.41
C ALA A 147 -3.99 -0.22 -7.52
N ASP A 148 -3.42 0.94 -7.17
CA ASP A 148 -2.79 1.84 -8.13
C ASP A 148 -1.53 1.23 -8.77
N ILE A 149 -0.71 0.54 -7.97
CA ILE A 149 0.50 -0.14 -8.45
C ILE A 149 0.12 -1.28 -9.42
N GLU A 150 -0.90 -2.07 -9.08
CA GLU A 150 -1.38 -3.17 -9.92
C GLU A 150 -1.96 -2.64 -11.24
N ARG A 151 -2.81 -1.61 -11.19
CA ARG A 151 -3.39 -1.00 -12.39
C ARG A 151 -2.39 -0.28 -13.28
N ALA A 152 -1.31 0.25 -12.70
CA ALA A 152 -0.22 0.82 -13.48
C ALA A 152 0.52 -0.24 -14.31
N ARG A 153 0.52 -1.50 -13.88
CA ARG A 153 1.10 -2.64 -14.61
C ARG A 153 0.11 -3.26 -15.58
N ASP A 154 -1.14 -3.41 -15.15
CA ASP A 154 -2.24 -3.94 -15.94
C ASP A 154 -3.53 -3.14 -15.64
N PRO A 155 -3.99 -2.26 -16.53
CA PRO A 155 -5.20 -1.47 -16.32
C PRO A 155 -6.47 -2.29 -16.07
N ALA A 156 -6.50 -3.57 -16.45
CA ALA A 156 -7.63 -4.49 -16.23
C ALA A 156 -7.48 -5.35 -14.96
N ALA A 157 -6.46 -5.12 -14.12
CA ALA A 157 -6.21 -5.89 -12.92
C ALA A 157 -7.42 -5.87 -11.96
N ASP A 158 -7.78 -7.07 -11.48
CA ASP A 158 -8.67 -7.23 -10.33
C ASP A 158 -7.87 -6.99 -9.05
N VAL A 159 -8.18 -5.88 -8.37
CA VAL A 159 -7.49 -5.43 -7.15
C VAL A 159 -8.22 -5.88 -5.87
N GLY A 160 -9.22 -6.76 -6.01
CA GLY A 160 -10.00 -7.28 -4.90
C GLY A 160 -10.81 -6.21 -4.15
N THR A 161 -11.07 -6.47 -2.86
CA THR A 161 -11.87 -5.59 -2.00
C THR A 161 -11.19 -4.24 -1.80
N GLN A 162 -11.92 -3.17 -2.08
CA GLN A 162 -11.50 -1.79 -1.87
C GLN A 162 -12.44 -1.09 -0.88
N CYS A 163 -11.93 -0.04 -0.23
CA CYS A 163 -12.74 0.79 0.65
C CYS A 163 -13.69 1.68 -0.16
N LEU A 164 -14.90 1.88 0.35
CA LEU A 164 -15.99 2.60 -0.30
C LEU A 164 -16.53 3.78 0.51
N ILE A 165 -16.31 3.81 1.83
CA ILE A 165 -16.69 4.96 2.65
C ILE A 165 -15.89 6.19 2.15
N PRO A 166 -16.54 7.32 1.81
CA PRO A 166 -15.85 8.46 1.20
C PRO A 166 -14.64 8.98 1.99
N GLN A 167 -14.71 8.95 3.33
CA GLN A 167 -13.58 9.34 4.18
C GLN A 167 -12.35 8.42 4.02
N ASN A 168 -12.58 7.15 3.69
CA ASN A 168 -11.55 6.13 3.53
C ASN A 168 -10.92 6.14 2.13
N THR A 169 -11.62 6.69 1.13
CA THR A 169 -11.10 6.86 -0.23
C THR A 169 -10.33 8.18 -0.41
N ASP A 170 -10.46 9.11 0.55
CA ASP A 170 -9.64 10.32 0.64
C ASP A 170 -8.22 10.00 1.16
N VAL A 171 -7.41 9.39 0.28
CA VAL A 171 -6.01 9.04 0.54
C VAL A 171 -5.17 10.29 0.80
N LEU A 172 -5.41 11.36 0.05
CA LEU A 172 -4.65 12.60 0.14
C LEU A 172 -4.73 13.21 1.55
N ARG A 173 -5.92 13.22 2.17
CA ARG A 173 -6.09 13.68 3.55
C ARG A 173 -5.19 12.92 4.54
N VAL A 174 -5.14 11.59 4.41
CA VAL A 174 -4.35 10.75 5.32
C VAL A 174 -2.86 10.94 5.10
N VAL A 175 -2.41 10.87 3.83
CA VAL A 175 -0.98 11.02 3.50
C VAL A 175 -0.48 12.42 3.82
N SER A 176 -1.30 13.47 3.64
CA SER A 176 -0.95 14.84 4.03
C SER A 176 -0.75 14.98 5.55
N ALA A 177 -1.59 14.32 6.35
CA ALA A 177 -1.42 14.29 7.80
C ALA A 177 -0.10 13.58 8.20
N TYR A 178 0.22 12.46 7.57
CA TYR A 178 1.50 11.76 7.79
C TYR A 178 2.70 12.61 7.36
N ALA A 179 2.59 13.32 6.23
CA ALA A 179 3.63 14.22 5.76
C ALA A 179 3.89 15.34 6.78
N ALA A 180 2.84 15.95 7.33
CA ALA A 180 2.95 16.96 8.38
C ALA A 180 3.61 16.39 9.66
N GLU A 181 3.21 15.19 10.11
CA GLU A 181 3.86 14.49 11.23
C GLU A 181 5.34 14.20 10.97
N ALA A 182 5.71 13.93 9.71
CA ALA A 182 7.09 13.69 9.29
C ALA A 182 7.91 14.98 9.13
N GLY A 183 7.31 16.16 9.31
CA GLY A 183 7.97 17.46 9.16
C GLY A 183 8.08 17.94 7.71
N VAL A 184 7.31 17.37 6.78
CA VAL A 184 7.17 17.91 5.43
C VAL A 184 6.33 19.18 5.50
N THR A 185 6.87 20.30 5.03
CA THR A 185 6.28 21.64 5.17
C THR A 185 5.67 22.18 3.88
N CYS A 186 5.77 21.44 2.78
CA CYS A 186 5.21 21.83 1.49
C CYS A 186 3.68 21.69 1.47
N PRO A 187 2.97 22.42 0.58
CA PRO A 187 1.58 22.13 0.28
C PRO A 187 1.47 20.79 -0.48
N VAL A 188 1.01 19.75 0.22
CA VAL A 188 0.81 18.42 -0.37
C VAL A 188 -0.40 18.42 -1.28
N ASP A 189 -0.23 18.05 -2.54
CA ASP A 189 -1.29 17.99 -3.55
C ASP A 189 -1.48 16.57 -4.15
N GLN A 190 -0.54 15.66 -3.89
CA GLN A 190 -0.63 14.26 -4.27
C GLN A 190 -0.05 13.37 -3.18
N GLY A 191 -0.56 12.15 -3.04
CA GLY A 191 0.01 11.20 -2.09
C GLY A 191 -0.56 9.79 -2.24
N ALA A 192 0.27 8.80 -1.98
CA ALA A 192 -0.13 7.40 -2.00
C ALA A 192 0.82 6.53 -1.16
N SER A 193 0.34 5.36 -0.72
CA SER A 193 1.25 4.29 -0.29
C SER A 193 1.97 3.71 -1.50
N ILE A 194 3.26 3.44 -1.35
CA ILE A 194 4.11 2.84 -2.40
C ILE A 194 4.70 1.48 -1.99
N GLY A 195 4.21 0.93 -0.88
CA GLY A 195 4.64 -0.38 -0.37
C GLY A 195 5.52 -0.26 0.87
N LYS A 196 6.54 -1.10 0.95
CA LYS A 196 7.40 -1.25 2.12
C LYS A 196 8.88 -1.16 1.80
N SER A 197 9.68 -0.74 2.78
CA SER A 197 11.13 -0.86 2.74
C SER A 197 11.58 -2.30 2.95
N ARG A 198 12.90 -2.54 2.85
CA ARG A 198 13.49 -3.86 3.14
C ARG A 198 13.36 -4.23 4.62
N GLU A 199 13.21 -3.22 5.47
CA GLU A 199 12.97 -3.33 6.90
C GLU A 199 11.47 -3.48 7.24
N GLU A 200 10.61 -3.70 6.24
CA GLU A 200 9.15 -3.85 6.37
C GLU A 200 8.41 -2.61 6.86
N ASN A 201 9.05 -1.44 6.86
CA ASN A 201 8.40 -0.17 7.18
C ASN A 201 7.53 0.28 6.02
N LEU A 202 6.34 0.83 6.32
CA LEU A 202 5.46 1.40 5.30
C LEU A 202 6.07 2.67 4.71
N ILE A 203 6.03 2.79 3.38
CA ILE A 203 6.50 3.97 2.66
C ILE A 203 5.31 4.62 1.94
N TYR A 204 5.23 5.94 2.07
CA TYR A 204 4.32 6.79 1.34
C TYR A 204 5.10 7.76 0.47
N GLU A 205 4.60 8.00 -0.73
CA GLU A 205 5.08 9.06 -1.60
C GLU A 205 4.20 10.30 -1.42
N VAL A 206 4.84 11.46 -1.31
CA VAL A 206 4.22 12.77 -1.13
C VAL A 206 4.63 13.65 -2.30
N GLY A 207 3.64 14.14 -3.05
CA GLY A 207 3.81 15.20 -4.04
C GLY A 207 3.57 16.56 -3.41
N CYS A 208 4.40 17.52 -3.78
CA CYS A 208 4.37 18.87 -3.26
C CYS A 208 4.16 19.86 -4.39
N SER A 209 3.20 20.78 -4.24
CA SER A 209 2.93 21.76 -5.29
C SER A 209 4.11 22.71 -5.49
N GLY A 210 4.77 22.64 -6.64
CA GLY A 210 5.82 23.58 -7.04
C GLY A 210 7.19 23.35 -6.40
N VAL A 211 7.36 22.31 -5.59
CA VAL A 211 8.65 21.91 -4.99
C VAL A 211 8.80 20.39 -5.00
N ASP A 212 10.02 19.90 -4.79
CA ASP A 212 10.35 18.47 -4.82
C ASP A 212 9.54 17.75 -3.73
N GLY A 213 8.95 16.62 -4.11
CA GLY A 213 8.26 15.75 -3.19
C GLY A 213 9.22 14.91 -2.35
N ALA A 214 8.66 13.94 -1.62
CA ALA A 214 9.44 13.06 -0.80
C ALA A 214 8.81 11.68 -0.65
N TRP A 215 9.66 10.69 -0.36
CA TRP A 215 9.22 9.48 0.33
C TRP A 215 9.26 9.71 1.83
N ILE A 216 8.18 9.37 2.52
CA ILE A 216 8.13 9.28 3.98
C ILE A 216 8.01 7.81 4.38
N GLU A 217 8.95 7.34 5.18
CA GLU A 217 9.03 5.97 5.69
C GLU A 217 8.66 5.98 7.18
N ARG A 218 7.67 5.16 7.55
CA ARG A 218 7.19 5.06 8.94
C ARG A 218 8.09 4.11 9.73
N LEU A 219 8.93 4.67 10.59
CA LEU A 219 9.83 3.90 11.45
C LEU A 219 9.09 3.43 12.72
N PRO A 220 9.67 2.48 13.51
CA PRO A 220 9.12 2.14 14.83
C PRO A 220 8.98 3.36 15.74
N THR A 221 9.86 4.34 15.57
CA THR A 221 9.81 5.64 16.25
C THR A 221 10.04 6.75 15.23
N GLY A 222 9.01 7.56 14.99
CA GLY A 222 9.09 8.71 14.10
C GLY A 222 9.06 8.36 12.61
N TRP A 223 9.55 9.29 11.80
CA TRP A 223 9.51 9.22 10.35
C TRP A 223 10.90 9.47 9.77
N LYS A 224 11.18 8.83 8.64
CA LYS A 224 12.33 9.15 7.79
C LYS A 224 11.82 9.78 6.51
N VAL A 225 12.31 10.96 6.21
CA VAL A 225 11.98 11.70 4.97
C VAL A 225 13.16 11.61 4.02
N THR A 226 12.89 11.19 2.78
CA THR A 226 13.89 11.16 1.70
C THR A 226 13.35 11.95 0.52
N ALA A 227 14.02 13.05 0.17
CA ALA A 227 13.61 13.89 -0.96
C ALA A 227 13.62 13.10 -2.28
N CYS A 228 12.69 13.40 -3.17
CA CYS A 228 12.54 12.67 -4.42
C CYS A 228 13.77 12.75 -5.34
N ALA A 229 14.46 13.89 -5.36
CA ALA A 229 15.76 14.01 -6.03
C ALA A 229 16.81 12.99 -5.54
N GLN A 230 16.74 12.55 -4.27
CA GLN A 230 17.61 11.52 -3.72
C GLN A 230 17.07 10.11 -4.02
N VAL A 231 15.75 9.88 -3.90
CA VAL A 231 15.10 8.59 -4.18
C VAL A 231 15.47 8.07 -5.58
N ILE A 232 15.38 8.93 -6.59
CA ILE A 232 15.61 8.55 -7.99
C ILE A 232 17.06 8.05 -8.20
N THR A 233 18.03 8.63 -7.49
CA THR A 233 19.44 8.19 -7.59
C THR A 233 19.71 6.84 -6.95
N GLN A 234 18.80 6.36 -6.11
CA GLN A 234 18.88 5.05 -5.44
C GLN A 234 18.04 3.98 -6.17
N ASN A 235 17.71 4.22 -7.45
CA ASN A 235 16.83 3.39 -8.27
C ASN A 235 15.39 3.30 -7.72
N GLY A 236 14.97 4.27 -6.91
CA GLY A 236 13.57 4.47 -6.57
C GLY A 236 12.84 5.29 -7.65
N THR A 237 11.52 5.37 -7.53
CA THR A 237 10.67 6.15 -8.43
C THR A 237 9.89 7.19 -7.65
N CYS A 238 9.87 8.42 -8.15
CA CYS A 238 8.91 9.43 -7.70
C CYS A 238 7.95 9.77 -8.85
N ARG A 239 6.70 9.36 -8.69
CA ARG A 239 5.56 9.59 -9.58
C ARG A 239 4.96 10.98 -9.40
N TYR A 240 5.05 11.56 -8.20
CA TYR A 240 4.45 12.83 -7.81
C TYR A 240 5.48 13.97 -7.66
N SER A 241 6.63 13.85 -8.33
CA SER A 241 7.61 14.92 -8.41
C SER A 241 8.11 15.06 -9.83
N THR A 242 8.01 16.27 -10.35
CA THR A 242 8.48 16.62 -11.69
C THR A 242 9.92 17.11 -11.66
N ALA A 243 10.60 17.05 -12.81
CA ALA A 243 11.93 17.64 -12.96
C ALA A 243 11.91 19.16 -12.70
N ALA A 244 10.81 19.85 -13.05
CA ALA A 244 10.66 21.28 -12.81
C ALA A 244 10.61 21.60 -11.30
N GLU A 245 9.87 20.82 -10.53
CA GLU A 245 9.78 20.94 -9.07
C GLU A 245 11.10 20.64 -8.36
N GLN A 246 11.83 19.62 -8.83
CA GLN A 246 13.19 19.31 -8.38
C GLN A 246 14.15 20.48 -8.62
N ASN A 247 14.13 21.03 -9.83
CA ASN A 247 14.97 22.17 -10.20
C ASN A 247 14.58 23.44 -9.42
N ALA A 248 13.27 23.70 -9.24
CA ALA A 248 12.78 24.82 -8.44
C ALA A 248 13.24 24.73 -6.99
N THR A 249 13.23 23.52 -6.41
CA THR A 249 13.73 23.26 -5.06
C THR A 249 15.23 23.49 -4.95
N LEU A 250 15.99 23.01 -5.93
CA LEU A 250 17.43 23.24 -5.98
C LEU A 250 17.76 24.73 -6.11
N LYS A 251 17.04 25.45 -6.98
CA LYS A 251 17.15 26.90 -7.14
C LYS A 251 16.86 27.66 -5.85
N ALA A 252 15.81 27.26 -5.13
CA ALA A 252 15.47 27.86 -3.85
C ALA A 252 16.61 27.70 -2.81
N ARG A 253 17.27 26.53 -2.78
CA ARG A 253 18.43 26.29 -1.90
C ARG A 253 19.65 27.14 -2.27
N PHE A 254 19.81 27.50 -3.54
CA PHE A 254 20.91 28.35 -3.99
C PHE A 254 20.77 29.81 -3.55
N ALA A 255 19.56 30.27 -3.21
CA ALA A 255 19.25 31.68 -2.97
C ALA A 255 20.11 32.35 -1.89
N SER A 256 20.63 31.59 -0.92
CA SER A 256 21.46 32.11 0.19
C SER A 256 22.93 32.38 -0.18
N ASN A 257 23.38 31.98 -1.38
CA ASN A 257 24.77 32.12 -1.81
C ASN A 257 24.83 32.73 -3.20
N ALA A 258 25.54 33.86 -3.35
CA ALA A 258 25.56 34.61 -4.61
C ALA A 258 26.15 33.83 -5.80
N GLU A 259 27.13 32.95 -5.56
CA GLU A 259 27.75 32.12 -6.60
C GLU A 259 26.79 31.03 -7.07
N ALA A 260 26.14 30.31 -6.14
CA ALA A 260 25.12 29.33 -6.47
C ALA A 260 23.88 29.97 -7.11
N ALA A 261 23.45 31.12 -6.59
CA ALA A 261 22.26 31.85 -7.06
C ALA A 261 22.41 32.37 -8.50
N ALA A 262 23.63 32.49 -9.03
CA ALA A 262 23.88 32.80 -10.44
C ALA A 262 23.49 31.66 -11.38
N CYS A 263 23.36 30.43 -10.87
CA CYS A 263 22.91 29.27 -11.62
C CYS A 263 21.37 29.18 -11.59
N ASP A 264 20.73 29.25 -12.76
CA ASP A 264 19.33 28.87 -12.93
C ASP A 264 19.25 27.38 -13.35
N PRO A 265 18.92 26.44 -12.46
CA PRO A 265 19.02 25.01 -12.77
C PRO A 265 17.98 24.58 -13.80
N THR A 266 18.46 23.99 -14.90
CA THR A 266 17.63 23.31 -15.91
C THR A 266 17.59 21.81 -15.70
N GLN A 267 18.59 21.26 -15.02
CA GLN A 267 18.65 19.89 -14.54
C GLN A 267 19.42 19.85 -13.23
N GLY A 268 19.00 19.00 -12.30
CA GLY A 268 19.65 18.77 -11.01
C GLY A 268 19.83 17.27 -10.78
N ARG A 269 20.93 16.90 -10.12
CA ARG A 269 21.20 15.51 -9.74
C ARG A 269 21.83 15.46 -8.37
N TYR A 270 21.25 14.67 -7.48
CA TYR A 270 21.90 14.33 -6.21
C TYR A 270 23.12 13.43 -6.47
N MET A 271 24.25 13.76 -5.86
CA MET A 271 25.52 13.03 -6.05
C MET A 271 25.90 12.15 -4.86
N GLY A 272 25.20 12.31 -3.73
CA GLY A 272 25.52 11.61 -2.49
C GLY A 272 25.59 12.56 -1.29
N ALA A 273 25.71 11.96 -0.12
CA ALA A 273 25.86 12.68 1.15
C ALA A 273 26.82 11.93 2.07
N ASN A 274 27.30 12.65 3.06
CA ASN A 274 28.04 12.12 4.19
C ASN A 274 27.62 12.88 5.46
N ALA A 275 28.29 12.61 6.59
CA ALA A 275 27.97 13.26 7.86
C ALA A 275 28.06 14.80 7.84
N ASN A 276 28.76 15.38 6.87
CA ASN A 276 28.97 16.83 6.74
C ASN A 276 28.04 17.49 5.70
N GLY A 277 27.06 16.75 5.16
CA GLY A 277 26.06 17.25 4.24
C GLY A 277 26.05 16.53 2.90
N SER A 278 25.55 17.19 1.86
CA SER A 278 25.21 16.57 0.57
C SER A 278 25.80 17.31 -0.62
N PHE A 279 25.90 16.61 -1.75
CA PHE A 279 26.40 17.16 -3.01
C PHE A 279 25.32 17.05 -4.08
N PHE A 280 25.13 18.14 -4.82
CA PHE A 280 24.24 18.18 -5.98
C PHE A 280 25.00 18.74 -7.17
N GLU A 281 24.82 18.13 -8.32
CA GLU A 281 25.19 18.70 -9.61
C GLU A 281 23.99 19.48 -10.16
N ALA A 282 24.23 20.67 -10.71
CA ALA A 282 23.23 21.46 -11.41
C ALA A 282 23.76 21.85 -12.80
N LYS A 283 22.96 21.62 -13.83
CA LYS A 283 23.15 22.20 -15.17
C LYS A 283 22.46 23.55 -15.22
N CYS A 284 23.22 24.63 -15.32
CA CYS A 284 22.68 25.99 -15.36
C CYS A 284 22.12 26.31 -16.76
N ALA A 285 21.09 27.16 -16.83
CA ALA A 285 20.49 27.62 -18.09
C ALA A 285 21.49 28.40 -18.95
N ALA A 286 22.40 29.12 -18.30
CA ALA A 286 23.51 29.82 -18.91
C ALA A 286 24.82 29.43 -18.22
N GLY A 287 25.89 29.34 -19.02
CA GLY A 287 27.22 28.97 -18.54
C GLY A 287 27.42 27.47 -18.32
N ASN A 288 28.53 27.12 -17.66
CA ASN A 288 28.81 25.75 -17.25
C ASN A 288 27.96 25.38 -16.03
N GLY A 289 27.74 24.08 -15.82
CA GLY A 289 27.14 23.60 -14.59
C GLY A 289 28.03 23.83 -13.36
N ILE A 290 27.45 23.56 -12.20
CA ILE A 290 28.12 23.62 -10.91
C ILE A 290 27.84 22.36 -10.09
N ILE A 291 28.77 22.00 -9.21
CA ILE A 291 28.52 21.10 -8.09
C ILE A 291 28.41 21.95 -6.83
N VAL A 292 27.32 21.80 -6.10
CA VAL A 292 27.08 22.50 -4.84
C VAL A 292 27.14 21.50 -3.70
N ARG A 293 27.97 21.84 -2.71
CA ARG A 293 27.99 21.16 -1.42
C ARG A 293 27.08 21.92 -0.46
N PHE A 294 26.11 21.21 0.09
CA PHE A 294 25.26 21.69 1.17
C PHE A 294 25.70 21.11 2.51
N ASP A 295 25.35 21.81 3.59
CA ASP A 295 25.36 21.23 4.94
C ASP A 295 24.15 20.29 5.18
N THR A 296 23.96 19.84 6.41
CA THR A 296 22.84 18.97 6.80
C THR A 296 21.48 19.68 6.85
N GLN A 297 21.46 21.01 6.73
CA GLN A 297 20.29 21.88 6.72
C GLN A 297 20.03 22.48 5.33
N PHE A 298 20.74 22.00 4.29
CA PHE A 298 20.68 22.52 2.92
C PHE A 298 21.16 23.96 2.74
N ALA A 299 22.00 24.49 3.64
CA ALA A 299 22.72 25.74 3.41
C ALA A 299 23.95 25.49 2.52
N VAL A 300 24.19 26.37 1.54
CA VAL A 300 25.33 26.25 0.61
C VAL A 300 26.64 26.47 1.37
N GLN A 301 27.50 25.45 1.40
CA GLN A 301 28.85 25.55 1.97
C GLN A 301 29.89 25.92 0.91
N GLN A 302 29.84 25.26 -0.25
CA GLN A 302 30.84 25.39 -1.30
C GLN A 302 30.18 25.19 -2.67
N VAL A 303 30.63 25.97 -3.65
CA VAL A 303 30.26 25.84 -5.06
C VAL A 303 31.52 25.50 -5.84
N TYR A 304 31.41 24.52 -6.74
CA TYR A 304 32.49 24.07 -7.60
C TYR A 304 32.06 24.17 -9.05
N PRO A 305 32.68 25.04 -9.86
CA PRO A 305 32.43 25.05 -11.28
C PRO A 305 32.79 23.71 -11.93
N CYS A 306 31.97 23.26 -12.88
CA CYS A 306 32.14 21.94 -13.47
C CYS A 306 33.49 21.73 -14.15
N GLU A 307 34.10 22.79 -14.70
CA GLU A 307 35.44 22.75 -15.30
C GLU A 307 36.55 22.24 -14.37
N VAL A 308 36.42 22.43 -13.06
CA VAL A 308 37.44 22.05 -12.06
C VAL A 308 36.97 20.94 -11.11
N ALA A 309 35.69 20.55 -11.19
CA ALA A 309 35.08 19.60 -10.25
C ALA A 309 35.19 18.12 -10.68
N GLN A 310 36.03 17.79 -11.66
CA GLN A 310 36.16 16.45 -12.26
C GLN A 310 36.49 15.33 -11.25
N ARG A 311 37.06 15.67 -10.08
CA ARG A 311 37.41 14.71 -9.02
C ARG A 311 36.37 14.59 -7.89
N ILE A 312 35.27 15.34 -7.95
CA ILE A 312 34.24 15.37 -6.89
C ILE A 312 33.09 14.45 -7.29
N GLY A 313 32.92 13.33 -6.58
CA GLY A 313 31.74 12.46 -6.75
C GLY A 313 31.51 11.95 -8.18
N GLY A 314 32.59 11.69 -8.94
CA GLY A 314 32.53 11.30 -10.35
C GLY A 314 32.53 12.45 -11.35
N GLY A 315 32.60 13.70 -10.87
CA GLY A 315 32.59 14.91 -11.69
C GLY A 315 31.20 15.30 -12.18
N CYS A 316 31.16 16.33 -13.02
CA CYS A 316 29.94 16.71 -13.71
C CYS A 316 29.65 15.75 -14.87
N THR A 317 28.40 15.32 -14.96
CA THR A 317 27.90 14.38 -15.97
C THR A 317 26.81 14.98 -16.85
N MET A 318 26.16 16.06 -16.40
CA MET A 318 25.10 16.77 -17.12
C MET A 318 25.61 17.96 -17.94
N THR A 319 26.83 18.40 -17.65
CA THR A 319 27.54 19.43 -18.42
C THR A 319 28.66 18.78 -19.21
N GLU A 320 28.69 19.00 -20.52
CA GLU A 320 29.84 18.63 -21.33
C GLU A 320 31.00 19.58 -20.99
N VAL A 321 31.95 19.07 -20.23
CA VAL A 321 33.21 19.77 -19.93
C VAL A 321 34.28 19.19 -20.83
N PRO A 322 35.03 20.01 -21.61
CA PRO A 322 36.19 19.52 -22.33
C PRO A 322 37.14 18.78 -21.38
N PRO A 323 37.72 17.63 -21.78
CA PRO A 323 38.66 16.90 -20.93
C PRO A 323 39.84 17.82 -20.55
N LEU A 324 40.34 17.68 -19.31
CA LEU A 324 41.56 18.39 -18.91
C LEU A 324 42.67 18.04 -19.91
N PRO A 325 43.50 19.01 -20.34
CA PRO A 325 44.69 18.70 -21.13
C PRO A 325 45.53 17.67 -20.37
N GLU A 326 45.81 16.53 -20.98
CA GLU A 326 46.72 15.54 -20.41
C GLU A 326 48.09 16.21 -20.17
N GLY A 327 48.47 16.41 -18.90
CA GLY A 327 49.85 16.79 -18.56
C GLY A 327 50.10 17.93 -17.59
N THR A 328 49.11 18.63 -17.03
CA THR A 328 49.40 19.64 -15.97
C THR A 328 49.51 18.98 -14.60
N VAL A 329 50.64 18.31 -14.37
CA VAL A 329 51.12 18.03 -13.01
C VAL A 329 51.45 19.37 -12.37
N SER A 330 50.56 19.89 -11.54
CA SER A 330 50.92 21.01 -10.66
C SER A 330 51.98 20.51 -9.67
N THR A 331 53.21 20.99 -9.84
CA THR A 331 54.29 20.78 -8.87
C THR A 331 53.84 21.35 -7.52
N PRO A 332 53.95 20.60 -6.40
CA PRO A 332 53.68 21.16 -5.08
C PRO A 332 54.65 22.32 -4.82
N PRO A 333 54.23 23.40 -4.14
CA PRO A 333 55.16 24.45 -3.75
C PRO A 333 56.25 23.86 -2.85
N ALA A 334 57.51 24.17 -3.18
CA ALA A 334 58.65 23.83 -2.36
C ALA A 334 58.47 24.42 -0.95
N GLN A 335 58.67 23.58 0.07
CA GLN A 335 58.71 23.97 1.47
C GLN A 335 59.92 24.85 1.77
#